data_AF-A0A2N9W4V4-F1
#
_entry.id   AF-A0A2N9W4V4-F1
#
_cell.length_a   1.000
_cell.length_b   1.000
_cell.length_c   1.000
_cell.angle_alpha   90.00
_cell.angle_beta   90.00
_cell.angle_gamma   90.00
#
_symmetry.space_group_name_H-M   'P 1'
#
loop_
_entity.id
_entity.type
_entity.pdbx_description
1 polymer ?
#
loop_
_entity_poly.entity_id
_entity_poly.type
_entity_poly.pdbx_seq_one_letter_code
_entity_poly.pdbx_strand_id
1 'polypeptide(L)'
;MTPNPLPKKKSKRKSHHTERYRGSKLLVERWTNAKAAHVAFLTGKGVPSTEIARILNDGVHPATIRAMWRRWRLPMAPTGGRHPAAVPINLYADERGLLAKRAKKLDVTPEEYLRRIAVCAISDDLYAAVTDGKFDKK
;
A
#
# COMPACT_ATOMS: atom_id res chain seq x y z
N MET A 1 0.85 36.39 51.23
CA MET A 1 -0.14 35.78 50.30
C MET A 1 0.13 36.30 48.90
N THR A 2 0.83 35.54 48.07
CA THR A 2 1.06 35.87 46.65
C THR A 2 -0.07 35.29 45.80
N PRO A 3 -0.68 36.03 44.86
CA PRO A 3 -1.77 35.53 44.05
C PRO A 3 -1.28 34.50 43.03
N ASN A 4 -2.04 33.42 42.88
CA ASN A 4 -1.78 32.34 41.93
C ASN A 4 -1.92 32.85 40.48
N PRO A 5 -1.00 32.52 39.55
CA PRO A 5 -1.11 32.94 38.15
C PRO A 5 -2.26 32.21 37.44
N LEU A 6 -3.04 32.95 36.66
CA LEU A 6 -4.17 32.43 35.88
C LEU A 6 -3.71 31.41 34.82
N PRO A 7 -4.53 30.36 34.54
CA PRO A 7 -4.16 29.32 33.59
C PRO A 7 -4.08 29.85 32.16
N LYS A 8 -2.96 29.56 31.48
CA LYS A 8 -2.69 29.95 30.07
C LYS A 8 -3.77 29.40 29.13
N LYS A 9 -4.35 30.28 28.32
CA LYS A 9 -5.30 29.96 27.23
C LYS A 9 -4.66 28.95 26.26
N LYS A 10 -5.19 27.73 26.20
CA LYS A 10 -4.73 26.70 25.25
C LYS A 10 -4.97 27.19 23.82
N SER A 11 -3.92 27.21 23.00
CA SER A 11 -4.02 27.56 21.58
C SER A 11 -4.95 26.58 20.86
N LYS A 12 -5.84 27.11 20.00
CA LYS A 12 -6.74 26.29 19.18
C LYS A 12 -5.88 25.42 18.25
N ARG A 13 -5.88 24.11 18.48
CA ARG A 13 -5.22 23.14 17.60
C ARG A 13 -5.88 23.20 16.23
N LYS A 14 -5.06 23.29 15.16
CA LYS A 14 -5.54 23.19 13.76
C LYS A 14 -6.20 21.82 13.58
N SER A 15 -7.46 21.79 13.13
CA SER A 15 -8.19 20.56 12.83
C SER A 15 -7.69 19.95 11.53
N HIS A 16 -7.61 18.61 11.48
CA HIS A 16 -7.25 17.88 10.26
C HIS A 16 -8.49 17.70 9.38
N HIS A 17 -8.31 17.83 8.07
CA HIS A 17 -9.36 17.81 7.03
C HIS A 17 -10.25 16.54 7.03
N THR A 18 -9.88 15.50 7.78
CA THR A 18 -10.59 14.21 7.84
C THR A 18 -11.55 14.06 9.03
N GLU A 19 -11.69 15.07 9.89
CA GLU A 19 -12.63 15.01 11.03
C GLU A 19 -14.08 15.13 10.55
N ARG A 20 -14.83 14.03 10.55
CA ARG A 20 -16.30 14.04 10.36
C ARG A 20 -16.97 13.82 11.72
N TYR A 21 -17.75 14.80 12.16
CA TYR A 21 -18.55 14.68 13.38
C TYR A 21 -19.75 13.75 13.12
N ARG A 22 -19.87 12.66 13.89
CA ARG A 22 -21.06 11.80 13.95
C ARG A 22 -21.63 11.84 15.36
N GLY A 23 -22.90 12.25 15.49
CA GLY A 23 -23.62 12.29 16.76
C GLY A 23 -23.16 13.42 17.69
N SER A 24 -24.09 13.92 18.50
CA SER A 24 -23.96 15.12 19.33
C SER A 24 -22.68 15.15 20.19
N LYS A 25 -21.72 15.97 19.75
CA LYS A 25 -20.73 16.71 20.57
C LYS A 25 -19.63 15.97 21.37
N LEU A 26 -19.36 14.67 21.22
CA LEU A 26 -18.28 14.04 22.04
C LEU A 26 -17.25 13.14 21.33
N LEU A 27 -17.47 12.69 20.10
CA LEU A 27 -16.52 11.79 19.41
C LEU A 27 -16.05 12.39 18.09
N VAL A 28 -14.86 12.98 18.10
CA VAL A 28 -14.12 13.27 16.88
C VAL A 28 -13.62 11.94 16.33
N GLU A 29 -14.25 11.45 15.26
CA GLU A 29 -13.83 10.24 14.58
C GLU A 29 -12.50 10.53 13.85
N ARG A 30 -11.39 10.34 14.57
CA ARG A 30 -10.02 10.49 14.01
C ARG A 30 -9.75 9.50 12.88
N TRP A 31 -10.50 8.40 12.83
CA TRP A 31 -10.36 7.36 11.84
C TRP A 31 -11.71 6.94 11.29
N THR A 32 -12.05 7.41 10.10
CA THR A 32 -13.33 7.06 9.47
C THR A 32 -13.33 5.61 8.99
N ASN A 33 -14.50 4.97 9.02
CA ASN A 33 -14.68 3.63 8.44
C ASN A 33 -14.23 3.54 6.97
N ALA A 34 -14.42 4.61 6.19
CA ALA A 34 -13.96 4.67 4.80
C ALA A 34 -12.43 4.61 4.70
N LYS A 35 -11.73 5.39 5.54
CA LYS A 35 -10.27 5.36 5.63
C LYS A 35 -9.77 4.00 6.10
N ALA A 36 -10.45 3.40 7.07
CA ALA A 36 -10.14 2.07 7.55
C ALA A 36 -10.24 1.01 6.43
N ALA A 37 -11.34 1.02 5.67
CA ALA A 37 -11.56 0.13 4.54
C ALA A 37 -10.50 0.34 3.45
N HIS A 38 -10.12 1.59 3.16
CA HIS A 38 -9.09 1.89 2.18
C HIS A 38 -7.72 1.33 2.58
N VAL A 39 -7.32 1.48 3.85
CA VAL A 39 -6.09 0.86 4.37
C VAL A 39 -6.15 -0.66 4.24
N ALA A 40 -7.26 -1.29 4.61
CA ALA A 40 -7.42 -2.74 4.52
C ALA A 40 -7.32 -3.23 3.06
N PHE A 41 -7.93 -2.53 2.10
CA PHE A 41 -7.85 -2.84 0.68
C PHE A 41 -6.41 -2.78 0.15
N LEU A 42 -5.68 -1.71 0.45
CA LEU A 42 -4.28 -1.55 0.04
C LEU A 42 -3.36 -2.59 0.69
N THR A 43 -3.65 -2.93 1.95
CA THR A 43 -2.94 -4.00 2.67
C THR A 43 -3.15 -5.36 1.99
N GLY A 44 -4.39 -5.65 1.56
CA GLY A 44 -4.72 -6.86 0.79
C GLY A 44 -4.02 -6.94 -0.56
N LYS A 45 -3.66 -5.79 -1.16
CA LYS A 45 -2.84 -5.71 -2.38
C LYS A 45 -1.34 -5.86 -2.14
N GLY A 46 -0.91 -6.01 -0.88
CA GLY A 46 0.52 -6.09 -0.51
C GLY A 46 1.25 -4.74 -0.54
N VAL A 47 0.53 -3.61 -0.53
CA VAL A 47 1.15 -2.28 -0.52
C VAL A 47 1.84 -2.04 0.84
N PRO A 48 3.11 -1.60 0.87
CA PRO A 48 3.82 -1.40 2.13
C PRO A 48 3.27 -0.20 2.91
N SER A 49 3.39 -0.24 4.24
CA SER A 49 2.88 0.83 5.14
C SER A 49 3.40 2.24 4.82
N THR A 50 4.60 2.36 4.24
CA THR A 50 5.19 3.64 3.79
C THR A 50 4.45 4.19 2.58
N GLU A 51 4.14 3.35 1.61
CA GLU A 51 3.40 3.74 0.41
C GLU A 51 1.93 4.00 0.71
N ILE A 52 1.31 3.22 1.61
CA ILE A 52 -0.05 3.51 2.09
C ILE A 52 -0.11 4.88 2.76
N ALA A 53 0.87 5.25 3.59
CA ALA A 53 0.92 6.58 4.21
C ALA A 53 1.03 7.70 3.16
N ARG A 54 1.82 7.48 2.10
CA ARG A 54 1.93 8.40 0.96
C ARG A 54 0.60 8.53 0.21
N ILE A 55 -0.08 7.42 -0.08
CA ILE A 55 -1.38 7.40 -0.77
C ILE A 55 -2.45 8.14 0.03
N LEU A 56 -2.48 7.96 1.36
CA LEU A 56 -3.46 8.64 2.22
C LEU A 56 -3.22 10.15 2.31
N ASN A 57 -1.96 10.60 2.23
CA ASN A 57 -1.53 12.01 2.23
C ASN A 57 -2.19 12.91 3.30
N ASP A 58 -2.48 12.35 4.46
CA ASP A 58 -3.21 13.00 5.54
C ASP A 58 -2.36 13.15 6.82
N GLY A 59 -1.04 12.96 6.69
CA GLY A 59 -0.07 13.05 7.78
C GLY A 59 0.00 11.80 8.67
N VAL A 60 -0.64 10.69 8.27
CA VAL A 60 -0.53 9.43 9.00
C VAL A 60 0.87 8.85 8.92
N HIS A 61 1.47 8.60 10.08
CA HIS A 61 2.77 7.94 10.14
C HIS A 61 2.63 6.43 9.80
N PRO A 62 3.56 5.82 9.04
CA PRO A 62 3.54 4.39 8.71
C PRO A 62 3.42 3.47 9.94
N ALA A 63 3.96 3.89 11.08
CA ALA A 63 3.84 3.14 12.34
C ALA A 63 2.39 3.02 12.84
N THR A 64 1.55 4.03 12.59
CA THR A 64 0.12 4.02 12.94
C THR A 64 -0.63 2.99 12.11
N ILE A 65 -0.31 2.85 10.82
CA ILE A 65 -0.88 1.84 9.94
C ILE A 65 -0.51 0.43 10.44
N ARG A 66 0.76 0.19 10.80
CA ARG A 66 1.18 -1.08 11.39
C ARG A 66 0.51 -1.39 12.74
N ALA A 67 0.28 -0.37 13.56
CA ALA A 67 -0.47 -0.52 14.82
C ALA A 67 -1.93 -0.90 14.56
N MET A 68 -2.55 -0.36 13.51
CA MET A 68 -3.90 -0.75 13.10
C MET A 68 -3.98 -2.19 12.62
N TRP A 69 -3.03 -2.63 11.79
CA TRP A 69 -2.96 -4.03 11.38
C TRP A 69 -2.93 -4.96 12.59
N ARG A 70 -2.18 -4.58 13.66
CA ARG A 70 -2.06 -5.36 14.91
C ARG A 70 -3.40 -5.43 15.62
N ARG A 71 -4.09 -4.30 15.68
CA ARG A 71 -5.41 -4.21 16.32
C ARG A 71 -6.47 -5.01 15.58
N TRP A 72 -6.41 -5.06 14.25
CA TRP A 72 -7.38 -5.76 13.42
C TRP A 72 -7.06 -7.23 13.19
N ARG A 73 -5.92 -7.71 13.70
CA ARG A 73 -5.42 -9.07 13.45
C ARG A 73 -5.40 -9.40 11.96
N LEU A 74 -5.16 -8.39 11.12
CA LEU A 74 -4.91 -8.64 9.71
C LEU A 74 -3.68 -9.55 9.63
N PRO A 75 -3.68 -10.54 8.73
CA PRO A 75 -2.54 -11.42 8.59
C PRO A 75 -1.34 -10.56 8.25
N MET A 76 -0.50 -10.30 9.25
CA MET A 76 0.83 -9.77 9.07
C MET A 76 1.71 -10.91 8.60
N ALA A 77 1.37 -11.52 7.47
CA ALA A 77 2.44 -11.81 6.54
C ALA A 77 3.15 -10.46 6.39
N PRO A 78 4.44 -10.32 6.76
CA PRO A 78 5.08 -9.03 6.92
C PRO A 78 4.78 -8.18 5.69
N THR A 79 3.84 -7.24 5.82
CA THR A 79 3.24 -6.53 4.68
C THR A 79 4.19 -5.37 4.32
N GLY A 80 5.45 -5.76 4.10
CA GLY A 80 6.64 -5.08 4.55
C GLY A 80 7.66 -6.12 5.03
N GLY A 81 8.27 -6.81 4.07
CA GLY A 81 9.30 -7.84 4.26
C GLY A 81 9.66 -8.46 2.91
N ARG A 82 10.64 -9.38 2.86
CA ARG A 82 11.06 -10.12 1.64
C ARG A 82 10.01 -11.12 1.11
N HIS A 83 8.74 -10.98 1.48
CA HIS A 83 7.71 -11.95 1.11
C HIS A 83 7.12 -11.64 -0.26
N PRO A 84 6.91 -12.65 -1.10
CA PRO A 84 6.32 -12.46 -2.42
C PRO A 84 4.87 -11.96 -2.29
N ALA A 85 4.57 -10.82 -2.90
CA ALA A 85 3.20 -10.35 -3.10
C ALA A 85 2.70 -10.84 -4.46
N ALA A 86 1.45 -11.28 -4.52
CA ALA A 86 0.82 -11.64 -5.79
C ALA A 86 0.52 -10.36 -6.58
N VAL A 87 1.18 -10.19 -7.72
CA VAL A 87 0.91 -9.10 -8.66
C VAL A 87 0.11 -9.68 -9.82
N PRO A 88 -1.19 -9.36 -9.95
CA PRO A 88 -1.97 -9.83 -11.09
C PRO A 88 -1.45 -9.16 -12.37
N ILE A 89 -1.19 -9.98 -13.39
CA ILE A 89 -0.76 -9.53 -14.72
C ILE A 89 -1.86 -9.90 -15.71
N ASN A 90 -2.37 -8.91 -16.41
CA ASN A 90 -3.35 -9.14 -17.47
C ASN A 90 -2.61 -9.51 -18.75
N LEU A 91 -2.96 -10.67 -19.32
CA LEU A 91 -2.41 -11.18 -20.58
C LEU A 91 -3.55 -11.51 -21.54
N TYR A 92 -3.35 -11.20 -22.82
CA TYR A 92 -4.25 -11.62 -23.88
C TYR A 92 -4.16 -13.14 -24.14
N ALA A 93 -5.12 -13.70 -24.88
CA ALA A 93 -5.22 -15.15 -25.07
C ALA A 93 -4.01 -15.74 -25.82
N ASP A 94 -3.52 -15.03 -26.83
CA ASP A 94 -2.33 -15.34 -27.61
C ASP A 94 -1.05 -15.27 -26.76
N GLU A 95 -0.91 -14.23 -25.92
CA GLU A 95 0.19 -14.07 -24.99
C GLU A 95 0.24 -15.22 -23.97
N ARG A 96 -0.92 -15.65 -23.44
CA ARG A 96 -1.02 -16.81 -22.54
C ARG A 96 -0.61 -18.11 -23.22
N GLY A 97 -1.02 -18.32 -24.47
CA GLY A 97 -0.63 -19.50 -25.25
C GLY A 97 0.89 -19.55 -25.49
N LEU A 98 1.48 -18.41 -25.84
CA LEU A 98 2.92 -18.30 -26.04
C LEU A 98 3.70 -18.53 -24.74
N LEU A 99 3.22 -17.96 -23.62
CA LEU A 99 3.79 -18.13 -22.30
C LEU A 99 3.81 -19.62 -21.90
N ALA A 100 2.67 -20.31 -22.00
CA ALA A 100 2.57 -21.73 -21.65
C ALA A 100 3.53 -22.59 -22.48
N LYS A 101 3.65 -22.31 -23.78
CA LYS A 101 4.59 -23.01 -24.68
C LYS A 101 6.05 -22.78 -24.29
N ARG A 102 6.42 -21.56 -23.91
CA ARG A 102 7.80 -21.21 -23.49
C ARG A 102 8.14 -21.80 -22.12
N ALA A 103 7.21 -21.73 -21.17
CA ALA A 103 7.36 -22.31 -19.84
C ALA A 103 7.53 -23.84 -19.91
N LYS A 104 6.72 -24.52 -20.73
CA LYS A 104 6.83 -25.97 -20.96
C LYS A 104 8.18 -26.40 -21.54
N LYS A 105 8.81 -25.58 -22.40
CA LYS A 105 10.16 -25.90 -22.94
C LYS A 105 11.25 -25.90 -21.88
N LEU A 106 11.06 -25.14 -20.80
CA LEU A 106 12.01 -25.03 -19.69
C LEU A 106 11.57 -25.83 -18.46
N ASP A 107 10.51 -26.65 -18.59
CA ASP A 107 9.92 -27.44 -17.51
C ASP A 107 9.59 -26.64 -16.25
N VAL A 108 9.03 -25.45 -16.43
CA VAL A 108 8.57 -24.57 -15.35
C VAL A 108 7.11 -24.20 -15.54
N THR A 109 6.46 -23.76 -14.46
CA THR A 109 5.11 -23.21 -14.57
C THR A 109 5.14 -21.83 -15.26
N PRO A 110 4.05 -21.44 -15.94
CA PRO A 110 3.91 -20.09 -16.51
C PRO A 110 4.21 -18.96 -15.52
N GLU A 111 3.78 -19.12 -14.26
CA GLU A 111 3.97 -18.15 -13.19
C GLU A 111 5.45 -18.01 -12.81
N GLU A 112 6.15 -19.13 -12.68
CA GLU A 112 7.59 -19.11 -12.35
C GLU A 112 8.42 -18.60 -13.52
N TYR A 113 8.02 -18.88 -14.76
CA TYR A 113 8.64 -18.31 -15.95
C TYR A 113 8.55 -16.77 -15.94
N LEU A 114 7.36 -16.21 -15.71
CA LEU A 114 7.17 -14.76 -15.60
C LEU A 114 7.94 -14.18 -14.42
N ARG A 115 7.93 -14.86 -13.27
CA ARG A 115 8.67 -14.42 -12.08
C ARG A 115 10.16 -14.31 -12.39
N ARG A 116 10.78 -15.29 -13.06
CA ARG A 116 12.21 -15.25 -13.40
C ARG A 116 12.55 -14.06 -14.30
N ILE A 117 11.75 -13.82 -15.34
CA ILE A 117 11.93 -12.67 -16.23
C ILE A 117 11.80 -11.36 -15.46
N ALA A 118 10.74 -11.21 -14.67
CA ALA A 118 10.48 -10.01 -13.90
C ALA A 118 11.58 -9.72 -12.88
N VAL A 119 12.08 -10.76 -12.19
CA VAL A 119 13.18 -10.62 -11.23
C VAL A 119 14.45 -10.11 -11.91
N CYS A 120 14.87 -10.72 -13.03
CA CYS A 120 16.05 -10.26 -13.78
C CYS A 120 15.87 -8.82 -14.30
N ALA A 121 14.69 -8.52 -14.86
CA ALA A 121 14.42 -7.19 -15.41
C ALA A 121 14.45 -6.10 -14.34
N ILE A 122 13.97 -6.39 -13.12
CA ILE A 122 13.94 -5.45 -12.00
C ILE A 122 15.31 -5.35 -11.32
N SER A 123 16.02 -6.47 -11.13
CA SER A 123 17.31 -6.47 -10.42
C SER A 123 18.40 -5.73 -11.18
N ASP A 124 18.39 -5.85 -12.51
CA ASP A 124 19.47 -5.38 -13.38
C ASP A 124 19.08 -4.10 -14.14
N ASP A 125 17.94 -3.47 -13.78
CA ASP A 125 17.39 -2.27 -14.40
C ASP A 125 17.25 -2.36 -15.94
N LEU A 126 16.80 -3.53 -16.42
CA LEU A 126 16.70 -3.83 -17.86
C LEU A 126 15.36 -3.42 -18.48
N TYR A 127 14.61 -2.53 -17.83
CA TYR A 127 13.27 -2.13 -18.30
C TYR A 127 13.31 -1.69 -19.75
N ALA A 128 14.17 -0.72 -20.10
CA ALA A 128 14.27 -0.18 -21.45
C ALA A 128 14.69 -1.23 -22.48
N ALA A 129 15.59 -2.15 -22.10
CA ALA A 129 16.05 -3.21 -22.99
C ALA A 129 14.97 -4.28 -23.27
N VAL A 130 14.11 -4.55 -22.29
CA VAL A 130 13.03 -5.53 -22.44
C VAL A 130 11.80 -4.94 -23.14
N THR A 131 11.49 -3.66 -22.88
CA THR A 131 10.30 -3.01 -23.43
C THR A 131 10.52 -2.41 -24.81
N ASP A 132 11.76 -2.04 -25.16
CA ASP A 132 12.14 -1.43 -26.43
C ASP A 132 11.20 -0.25 -26.81
N GLY A 133 10.82 0.56 -25.82
CA GLY A 133 9.91 1.69 -25.98
C GLY A 133 8.45 1.36 -26.30
N LYS A 134 8.06 0.07 -26.37
CA LYS A 134 6.68 -0.36 -26.71
C LYS A 134 5.61 0.18 -25.75
N PHE A 135 6.00 0.46 -24.51
CA PHE A 135 5.09 0.92 -23.44
C PHE A 135 5.35 2.36 -23.01
N ASP A 136 6.27 3.08 -23.67
CA ASP A 136 6.55 4.47 -23.34
C ASP A 136 5.37 5.35 -23.76
N LYS A 137 5.03 6.33 -22.92
CA LYS A 137 3.99 7.31 -23.25
C LYS A 137 4.49 8.17 -24.42
N LYS A 138 3.78 8.10 -25.55
CA LYS A 138 3.94 9.05 -26.65
C LYS A 138 3.63 10.48 -26.21
#